data_AF-A0A538J4U8-F1
#
_entry.id   AF-A0A538J4U8-F1
#
_cell.length_a   1.000
_cell.length_b   1.000
_cell.length_c   1.000
_cell.angle_alpha   90.00
_cell.angle_beta   90.00
_cell.angle_gamma   90.00
#
_symmetry.space_group_name_H-M   'P 1'
#
loop_
_entity.id
_entity.type
_entity.pdbx_description
1 polymer ?
#
loop_
_entity_poly.entity_id
_entity_poly.type
_entity_poly.pdbx_seq_one_letter_code
_entity_poly.pdbx_strand_id
1 'polypeptide(L)'
;MAVRTIFELVFAAGVVVASAALAAAAFRIAGRTALLGATTLVGAMAVAAWIAFAFDPKRELGVSAAGLTGAAIAAAASLVLARALQRSSRIDAELEHAQARLREFVTREAEDRAAELERILARARADSISLLAEQERRIAEERRRVVVERETAAGAELMAAVARTQQQVEQRLQDWTRDLERAAEAIRTRLIELGQRQRQLTAEAEARLGADADRLQAESEEQREALVRLRGELQQAMEQAVAVARNELDVHAADRRRALHELGERLRRREREVAETIERGEAEAVQRIQASLADVQRRQIEQLERTVARAGAGFSDEATLQFANLIKRAREDAARRLARELERAVNSFAREAEGVLAEQLAHVGDAGAQRLERRLAQITGGLERQREEFVQAFQSRLAEAEDDLRRRLSELAADAEAERAILEARLQELARRIDETATLRAG
;
A
#
# COMPACT_ATOMS: atom_id res chain seq x y z
N MET A 1 89.72 -50.64 140.90
CA MET A 1 88.60 -50.93 139.98
C MET A 1 87.67 -49.73 139.76
N ALA A 2 87.21 -49.02 140.79
CA ALA A 2 86.19 -47.97 140.65
C ALA A 2 86.53 -46.80 139.69
N VAL A 3 87.80 -46.39 139.59
CA VAL A 3 88.21 -45.25 138.71
C VAL A 3 88.10 -45.60 137.22
N ARG A 4 88.36 -46.85 136.84
CA ARG A 4 88.34 -47.30 135.44
C ARG A 4 86.93 -47.22 134.83
N THR A 5 85.94 -47.76 135.55
CA THR A 5 84.53 -47.77 135.11
C THR A 5 83.96 -46.37 134.95
N ILE A 6 84.43 -45.41 135.77
CA ILE A 6 84.00 -44.01 135.64
C ILE A 6 84.54 -43.40 134.34
N PHE A 7 85.81 -43.62 133.99
CA PHE A 7 86.39 -43.10 132.75
C PHE A 7 85.78 -43.71 131.48
N GLU A 8 85.48 -45.01 131.51
CA GLU A 8 84.78 -45.68 130.40
C GLU A 8 83.36 -45.12 130.20
N LEU A 9 82.63 -44.83 131.30
CA LEU A 9 81.32 -44.17 131.25
C LEU A 9 81.41 -42.72 130.75
N VAL A 10 82.40 -41.95 131.21
CA VAL A 10 82.63 -40.56 130.75
C VAL A 10 82.98 -40.54 129.27
N PHE A 11 83.80 -41.48 128.80
CA PHE A 11 84.10 -41.63 127.38
C PHE A 11 82.85 -41.98 126.57
N ALA A 12 82.06 -42.98 126.99
CA ALA A 12 80.82 -43.36 126.31
C ALA A 12 79.83 -42.19 126.27
N ALA A 13 79.67 -41.45 127.36
CA ALA A 13 78.85 -40.25 127.43
C ALA A 13 79.38 -39.15 126.48
N GLY A 14 80.70 -38.93 126.43
CA GLY A 14 81.32 -37.98 125.51
C GLY A 14 81.08 -38.31 124.04
N VAL A 15 81.16 -39.59 123.67
CA VAL A 15 80.85 -40.05 122.30
C VAL A 15 79.38 -39.83 121.97
N VAL A 16 78.46 -40.20 122.86
CA VAL A 16 77.01 -40.00 122.65
C VAL A 16 76.69 -38.52 122.48
N VAL A 17 77.26 -37.64 123.30
CA VAL A 17 77.07 -36.19 123.21
C VAL A 17 77.64 -35.64 121.89
N ALA A 18 78.82 -36.09 121.47
CA ALA A 18 79.43 -35.65 120.21
C ALA A 18 78.63 -36.13 118.98
N SER A 19 78.18 -37.38 118.97
CA SER A 19 77.33 -37.92 117.90
C SER A 19 75.97 -37.22 117.85
N ALA A 20 75.35 -36.96 119.00
CA ALA A 20 74.09 -36.21 119.09
C ALA A 20 74.27 -34.76 118.63
N ALA A 21 75.37 -34.09 118.99
CA ALA A 21 75.69 -32.75 118.52
C ALA A 21 75.89 -32.70 117.00
N LEU A 22 76.61 -33.68 116.43
CA LEU A 22 76.79 -33.79 114.99
C LEU A 22 75.47 -34.03 114.25
N ALA A 23 74.65 -34.97 114.73
CA ALA A 23 73.33 -35.24 114.16
C ALA A 23 72.41 -34.00 114.28
N ALA A 24 72.38 -33.34 115.43
CA ALA A 24 71.57 -32.16 115.64
C ALA A 24 72.01 -30.97 114.77
N ALA A 25 73.30 -30.84 114.46
CA ALA A 25 73.81 -29.87 113.50
C ALA A 25 73.43 -30.22 112.06
N ALA A 26 73.52 -31.50 111.67
CA ALA A 26 73.14 -31.97 110.34
C ALA A 26 71.63 -31.82 110.07
N PHE A 27 70.79 -32.14 111.06
CA PHE A 27 69.34 -31.98 110.99
C PHE A 27 68.83 -30.58 111.37
N ARG A 28 69.73 -29.66 111.73
CA ARG A 28 69.42 -28.26 112.11
C ARG A 28 68.44 -28.13 113.29
N ILE A 29 68.41 -29.12 114.19
CA ILE A 29 67.46 -29.16 115.32
C ILE A 29 67.97 -28.33 116.51
N ALA A 30 69.30 -28.23 116.70
CA ALA A 30 69.90 -27.55 117.84
C ALA A 30 70.42 -26.13 117.51
N GLY A 31 70.13 -25.18 118.39
CA GLY A 31 70.67 -23.82 118.32
C GLY A 31 72.18 -23.76 118.56
N ARG A 32 72.82 -22.70 118.06
CA ARG A 32 74.27 -22.45 118.19
C ARG A 32 74.75 -22.53 119.65
N THR A 33 73.94 -22.07 120.60
CA THR A 33 74.22 -22.11 122.04
C THR A 33 74.29 -23.54 122.58
N ALA A 34 73.40 -24.43 122.13
CA ALA A 34 73.39 -25.83 122.53
C ALA A 34 74.60 -26.60 121.98
N LEU A 35 74.96 -26.39 120.71
CA LEU A 35 76.16 -27.00 120.10
C LEU A 35 77.45 -26.48 120.74
N LEU A 36 77.52 -25.19 121.06
CA LEU A 36 78.64 -24.62 121.81
C LEU A 36 78.75 -25.25 123.21
N GLY A 37 77.63 -25.36 123.94
CA GLY A 37 77.59 -25.98 125.26
C GLY A 37 78.01 -27.46 125.23
N ALA A 38 77.58 -28.23 124.24
CA ALA A 38 77.99 -29.62 124.07
C ALA A 38 79.49 -29.73 123.77
N THR A 39 80.02 -28.86 122.89
CA THR A 39 81.44 -28.84 122.54
C THR A 39 82.32 -28.45 123.73
N THR A 40 81.93 -27.44 124.50
CA THR A 40 82.67 -27.02 125.70
C THR A 40 82.62 -28.09 126.80
N LEU A 41 81.46 -28.75 126.97
CA LEU A 41 81.32 -29.85 127.93
C LEU A 41 82.23 -31.04 127.58
N VAL A 42 82.20 -31.50 126.32
CA VAL A 42 83.05 -32.62 125.86
C VAL A 42 84.53 -32.22 125.87
N GLY A 43 84.85 -30.98 125.51
CA GLY A 43 86.21 -30.44 125.62
C GLY A 43 86.71 -30.41 127.07
N ALA A 44 85.89 -29.96 128.01
CA ALA A 44 86.23 -29.96 129.44
C ALA A 44 86.43 -31.39 129.99
N MET A 45 85.58 -32.34 129.58
CA MET A 45 85.75 -33.76 129.92
C MET A 45 87.07 -34.32 129.36
N ALA A 46 87.44 -33.97 128.11
CA ALA A 46 88.69 -34.38 127.50
C ALA A 46 89.91 -33.82 128.25
N VAL A 47 89.89 -32.53 128.62
CA VAL A 47 90.97 -31.88 129.39
C VAL A 47 91.10 -32.54 130.77
N ALA A 48 89.98 -32.75 131.48
CA ALA A 48 89.97 -33.42 132.77
C ALA A 48 90.55 -34.85 132.69
N ALA A 49 90.27 -35.58 131.60
CA ALA A 49 90.82 -36.92 131.37
C ALA A 49 92.33 -36.92 131.13
N TRP A 50 92.86 -35.94 130.38
CA TRP A 50 94.30 -35.78 130.22
C TRP A 50 95.01 -35.37 131.51
N ILE A 51 94.39 -34.50 132.31
CA ILE A 51 94.91 -34.12 133.63
C ILE A 51 94.98 -35.36 134.54
N ALA A 52 93.93 -36.19 134.56
CA ALA A 52 93.92 -37.42 135.35
C ALA A 52 94.97 -38.45 134.85
N PHE A 53 95.14 -38.60 133.54
CA PHE A 53 96.19 -39.45 132.96
C PHE A 53 97.61 -38.98 133.34
N ALA A 54 97.84 -37.67 133.46
CA ALA A 54 99.13 -37.12 133.87
C ALA A 54 99.51 -37.49 135.31
N PHE A 55 98.51 -37.66 136.21
CA PHE A 55 98.74 -38.06 137.59
C PHE A 55 98.94 -39.58 137.77
N ASP A 56 98.37 -40.43 136.90
CA ASP A 56 98.53 -41.89 136.95
C ASP A 56 98.58 -42.48 135.52
N PRO A 57 99.78 -42.60 134.91
CA PRO A 57 99.92 -42.98 133.51
C PRO A 57 99.70 -44.48 133.30
N LYS A 58 98.43 -44.88 133.25
CA LYS A 58 97.98 -46.22 132.86
C LYS A 58 97.52 -46.24 131.41
N ARG A 59 97.96 -47.24 130.65
CA ARG A 59 97.69 -47.39 129.20
C ARG A 59 96.20 -47.33 128.85
N GLU A 60 95.34 -47.83 129.74
CA GLU A 60 93.88 -47.83 129.57
C GLU A 60 93.26 -46.42 129.66
N LEU A 61 93.81 -45.52 130.49
CA LEU A 61 93.34 -44.13 130.60
C LEU A 61 93.68 -43.31 129.34
N GLY A 62 94.84 -43.59 128.73
CA GLY A 62 95.24 -42.94 127.48
C GLY A 62 94.27 -43.18 126.32
N VAL A 63 93.67 -44.38 126.24
CA VAL A 63 92.68 -44.70 125.19
C VAL A 63 91.39 -43.89 125.38
N SER A 64 90.91 -43.75 126.63
CA SER A 64 89.71 -42.95 126.94
C SER A 64 89.93 -41.44 126.71
N ALA A 65 91.11 -40.93 127.07
CA ALA A 65 91.48 -39.53 126.85
C ALA A 65 91.60 -39.20 125.35
N ALA A 66 92.25 -40.07 124.56
CA ALA A 66 92.31 -39.95 123.10
C ALA A 66 90.91 -40.03 122.47
N GLY A 67 90.06 -40.96 122.93
CA GLY A 67 88.68 -41.07 122.49
C GLY A 67 87.85 -39.81 122.75
N LEU A 68 88.00 -39.21 123.94
CA LEU A 68 87.34 -37.94 124.28
C LEU A 68 87.85 -36.76 123.43
N THR A 69 89.13 -36.74 123.06
CA THR A 69 89.62 -35.73 122.10
C THR A 69 89.02 -35.89 120.71
N GLY A 70 88.85 -37.14 120.24
CA GLY A 70 88.12 -37.41 118.99
C GLY A 70 86.67 -36.94 119.06
N ALA A 71 85.99 -37.19 120.19
CA ALA A 71 84.65 -36.70 120.44
C ALA A 71 84.58 -35.15 120.48
N ALA A 72 85.58 -34.50 121.08
CA ALA A 72 85.67 -33.03 121.09
C ALA A 72 85.86 -32.45 119.69
N ILE A 73 86.68 -33.07 118.83
CA ILE A 73 86.86 -32.68 117.43
C ILE A 73 85.55 -32.86 116.64
N ALA A 74 84.86 -33.99 116.82
CA ALA A 74 83.57 -34.23 116.18
C ALA A 74 82.51 -33.20 116.60
N ALA A 75 82.47 -32.85 117.90
CA ALA A 75 81.61 -31.79 118.42
C ALA A 75 81.99 -30.42 117.82
N ALA A 76 83.27 -30.09 117.69
CA ALA A 76 83.71 -28.86 117.03
C ALA A 76 83.37 -28.83 115.53
N ALA A 77 83.47 -29.97 114.82
CA ALA A 77 83.07 -30.09 113.42
C ALA A 77 81.57 -29.81 113.21
N SER A 78 80.72 -30.16 114.19
CA SER A 78 79.29 -29.85 114.14
C SER A 78 79.01 -28.34 114.07
N LEU A 79 79.83 -27.50 114.73
CA LEU A 79 79.71 -26.04 114.67
C LEU A 79 80.09 -25.48 113.30
N VAL A 80 81.12 -26.07 112.65
CA VAL A 80 81.53 -25.68 111.30
C VAL A 80 80.44 -26.06 110.29
N LEU A 81 79.88 -27.26 110.41
CA LEU A 81 78.79 -27.73 109.56
C LEU A 81 77.54 -26.84 109.70
N ALA A 82 77.14 -26.50 110.93
CA ALA A 82 76.02 -25.61 111.18
C ALA A 82 76.23 -24.22 110.55
N ARG A 83 77.45 -23.67 110.61
CA ARG A 83 77.79 -22.40 109.94
C ARG A 83 77.75 -22.51 108.42
N ALA A 84 78.25 -23.59 107.85
CA ALA A 84 78.24 -23.81 106.41
C ALA A 84 76.79 -23.91 105.87
N LEU A 85 75.91 -24.63 106.57
CA LEU A 85 74.49 -24.75 106.23
C LEU A 85 73.74 -23.40 106.35
N GLN A 86 74.04 -22.61 107.40
CA GLN A 86 73.49 -21.25 107.52
C GLN A 86 73.95 -20.35 106.36
N ARG A 87 75.23 -20.43 105.99
CA ARG A 87 75.77 -19.68 104.85
C ARG A 87 75.10 -20.09 103.54
N SER A 88 74.89 -21.40 103.30
CA SER A 88 74.15 -21.90 102.14
C SER A 88 72.74 -21.31 102.12
N SER A 89 71.99 -21.42 103.22
CA SER A 89 70.61 -20.92 103.27
C SER A 89 70.49 -19.41 103.03
N ARG A 90 71.50 -18.63 103.43
CA ARG A 90 71.55 -17.20 103.13
C ARG A 90 71.80 -16.94 101.63
N ILE A 91 72.72 -17.70 101.02
CA ILE A 91 72.98 -17.61 99.58
C ILE A 91 71.72 -18.03 98.80
N ASP A 92 71.05 -19.10 99.21
CA ASP A 92 69.81 -19.58 98.59
C ASP A 92 68.70 -18.51 98.68
N ALA A 93 68.54 -17.86 99.85
CA ALA A 93 67.59 -16.76 100.00
C ALA A 93 67.95 -15.52 99.15
N GLU A 94 69.23 -15.17 99.06
CA GLU A 94 69.71 -14.09 98.20
C GLU A 94 69.51 -14.42 96.70
N LEU A 95 69.70 -15.68 96.31
CA LEU A 95 69.44 -16.19 94.95
C LEU A 95 67.95 -16.19 94.62
N GLU A 96 67.09 -16.67 95.51
CA GLU A 96 65.63 -16.63 95.32
C GLU A 96 65.14 -15.18 95.18
N HIS A 97 65.66 -14.27 95.99
CA HIS A 97 65.32 -12.86 95.90
C HIS A 97 65.84 -12.20 94.60
N ALA A 98 67.05 -12.57 94.15
CA ALA A 98 67.58 -12.13 92.86
C ALA A 98 66.77 -12.69 91.68
N GLN A 99 66.39 -13.96 91.72
CA GLN A 99 65.54 -14.61 90.71
C GLN A 99 64.14 -13.99 90.65
N ALA A 100 63.55 -13.69 91.81
CA ALA A 100 62.25 -13.02 91.89
C ALA A 100 62.30 -11.64 91.22
N ARG A 101 63.32 -10.83 91.54
CA ARG A 101 63.55 -9.52 90.90
C ARG A 101 63.79 -9.64 89.39
N LEU A 102 64.54 -10.64 88.95
CA LEU A 102 64.79 -10.87 87.53
C LEU A 102 63.50 -11.26 86.80
N ARG A 103 62.70 -12.18 87.36
CA ARG A 103 61.39 -12.57 86.79
C ARG A 103 60.45 -11.38 86.72
N GLU A 104 60.38 -10.59 87.77
CA GLU A 104 59.57 -9.36 87.80
C GLU A 104 60.03 -8.38 86.71
N PHE A 105 61.33 -8.12 86.59
CA PHE A 105 61.88 -7.25 85.55
C PHE A 105 61.57 -7.78 84.13
N VAL A 106 61.77 -9.09 83.89
CA VAL A 106 61.47 -9.72 82.61
C VAL A 106 59.98 -9.63 82.28
N THR A 107 59.10 -9.81 83.27
CA THR A 107 57.65 -9.72 83.07
C THR A 107 57.25 -8.29 82.72
N ARG A 108 57.78 -7.28 83.44
CA ARG A 108 57.55 -5.87 83.15
C ARG A 108 58.05 -5.48 81.76
N GLU A 109 59.29 -5.85 81.40
CA GLU A 109 59.82 -5.55 80.06
C GLU A 109 59.02 -6.26 78.97
N ALA A 110 58.55 -7.50 79.21
CA ALA A 110 57.70 -8.21 78.25
C ALA A 110 56.34 -7.50 78.06
N GLU A 111 55.72 -7.02 79.13
CA GLU A 111 54.48 -6.23 79.08
C GLU A 111 54.69 -4.88 78.37
N ASP A 112 55.76 -4.16 78.70
CA ASP A 112 56.10 -2.89 78.07
C ASP A 112 56.37 -3.05 76.57
N ARG A 113 57.10 -4.11 76.18
CA ARG A 113 57.36 -4.44 74.77
C ARG A 113 56.10 -4.89 74.04
N ALA A 114 55.22 -5.66 74.69
CA ALA A 114 53.94 -6.01 74.11
C ALA A 114 53.10 -4.75 73.84
N ALA A 115 53.02 -3.83 74.80
CA ALA A 115 52.30 -2.57 74.65
C ALA A 115 52.93 -1.63 73.59
N GLU A 116 54.25 -1.64 73.44
CA GLU A 116 54.95 -0.92 72.37
C GLU A 116 54.63 -1.51 70.99
N LEU A 117 54.69 -2.84 70.85
CA LEU A 117 54.34 -3.54 69.62
C LEU A 117 52.87 -3.34 69.23
N GLU A 118 51.95 -3.37 70.18
CA GLU A 118 50.54 -3.05 69.93
C GLU A 118 50.34 -1.64 69.41
N ARG A 119 51.06 -0.64 69.96
CA ARG A 119 51.04 0.74 69.47
C ARG A 119 51.60 0.87 68.06
N ILE A 120 52.72 0.21 67.78
CA ILE A 120 53.31 0.19 66.43
C ILE A 120 52.38 -0.50 65.43
N LEU A 121 51.77 -1.63 65.80
CA LEU A 121 50.82 -2.36 64.97
C LEU A 121 49.55 -1.55 64.73
N ALA A 122 49.01 -0.89 65.75
CA ALA A 122 47.84 -0.02 65.60
C ALA A 122 48.12 1.13 64.63
N ARG A 123 49.31 1.75 64.73
CA ARG A 123 49.75 2.79 63.81
C ARG A 123 49.95 2.25 62.39
N ALA A 124 50.66 1.13 62.24
CA ALA A 124 50.88 0.50 60.93
C ALA A 124 49.55 0.08 60.27
N ARG A 125 48.58 -0.43 61.05
CA ARG A 125 47.23 -0.73 60.58
C ARG A 125 46.51 0.54 60.13
N ALA A 126 46.55 1.61 60.93
CA ALA A 126 45.95 2.88 60.56
C ALA A 126 46.56 3.46 59.28
N ASP A 127 47.89 3.40 59.14
CA ASP A 127 48.62 3.85 57.95
C ASP A 127 48.24 3.00 56.71
N SER A 128 48.12 1.68 56.87
CA SER A 128 47.71 0.78 55.78
C SER A 128 46.26 1.00 55.33
N ILE A 129 45.33 1.26 56.28
CA ILE A 129 43.92 1.55 55.99
C ILE A 129 43.81 2.92 55.30
N SER A 130 44.58 3.91 55.76
CA SER A 130 44.63 5.24 55.14
C SER A 130 45.15 5.15 53.69
N LEU A 131 46.22 4.38 53.46
CA LEU A 131 46.77 4.15 52.12
C LEU A 131 45.74 3.44 51.23
N LEU A 132 45.05 2.42 51.73
CA LEU A 132 43.99 1.72 50.99
C LEU A 132 42.86 2.69 50.59
N ALA A 133 42.38 3.51 51.53
CA ALA A 133 41.32 4.48 51.27
C ALA A 133 41.74 5.54 50.23
N GLU A 134 43.00 5.96 50.25
CA GLU A 134 43.56 6.86 49.24
C GLU A 134 43.65 6.18 47.86
N GLN A 135 44.05 4.91 47.80
CA GLN A 135 44.03 4.15 46.54
C GLN A 135 42.60 3.95 46.01
N GLU A 136 41.63 3.65 46.88
CA GLU A 136 40.22 3.53 46.49
C GLU A 136 39.67 4.85 45.93
N ARG A 137 40.02 5.99 46.56
CA ARG A 137 39.67 7.32 46.03
C ARG A 137 40.28 7.55 44.66
N ARG A 138 41.57 7.26 44.47
CA ARG A 138 42.24 7.39 43.17
C ARG A 138 41.60 6.52 42.10
N ILE A 139 41.32 5.25 42.41
CA ILE A 139 40.64 4.34 41.48
C ILE A 139 39.23 4.84 41.15
N ALA A 140 38.49 5.37 42.13
CA ALA A 140 37.17 5.94 41.90
C ALA A 140 37.24 7.20 41.02
N GLU A 141 38.23 8.07 41.24
CA GLU A 141 38.47 9.26 40.41
C GLU A 141 38.90 8.89 38.98
N GLU A 142 39.79 7.92 38.81
CA GLU A 142 40.19 7.38 37.50
C GLU A 142 39.01 6.78 36.76
N ARG A 143 38.20 5.95 37.43
CA ARG A 143 36.96 5.39 36.85
C ARG A 143 36.00 6.50 36.46
N ARG A 144 35.82 7.52 37.29
CA ARG A 144 34.97 8.68 36.97
C ARG A 144 35.49 9.43 35.74
N ARG A 145 36.80 9.65 35.63
CA ARG A 145 37.41 10.30 34.45
C ARG A 145 37.19 9.47 33.18
N VAL A 146 37.46 8.17 33.23
CA VAL A 146 37.26 7.26 32.08
C VAL A 146 35.79 7.23 31.65
N VAL A 147 34.84 7.26 32.59
CA VAL A 147 33.41 7.33 32.25
C VAL A 147 33.08 8.63 31.54
N VAL A 148 33.52 9.78 32.05
CA VAL A 148 33.28 11.09 31.40
C VAL A 148 33.94 11.14 30.01
N GLU A 149 35.17 10.63 29.86
CA GLU A 149 35.85 10.53 28.56
C GLU A 149 35.08 9.63 27.57
N ARG A 150 34.54 8.50 28.03
CA ARG A 150 33.70 7.62 27.19
C ARG A 150 32.37 8.27 26.83
N GLU A 151 31.72 8.95 27.76
CA GLU A 151 30.46 9.66 27.51
C GLU A 151 30.65 10.80 26.51
N THR A 152 31.72 11.59 26.66
CA THR A 152 32.06 12.66 25.72
C THR A 152 32.42 12.12 24.34
N ALA A 153 33.20 11.03 24.26
CA ALA A 153 33.52 10.38 22.99
C ALA A 153 32.27 9.80 22.31
N ALA A 154 31.42 9.09 23.05
CA ALA A 154 30.17 8.54 22.53
C ALA A 154 29.19 9.65 22.08
N GLY A 155 29.13 10.75 22.84
CA GLY A 155 28.37 11.94 22.48
C GLY A 155 28.86 12.58 21.17
N ALA A 156 30.18 12.72 21.01
CA ALA A 156 30.78 13.24 19.78
C ALA A 156 30.53 12.31 18.58
N GLU A 157 30.64 10.99 18.77
CA GLU A 157 30.36 10.00 17.73
C GLU A 157 28.89 10.03 17.30
N LEU A 158 27.96 10.13 18.25
CA LEU A 158 26.52 10.23 17.99
C LEU A 158 26.19 11.53 17.25
N MET A 159 26.75 12.66 17.67
CA MET A 159 26.59 13.94 16.96
C MET A 159 27.13 13.88 15.53
N ALA A 160 28.29 13.24 15.32
CA ALA A 160 28.85 13.03 13.99
C ALA A 160 28.01 12.07 13.13
N ALA A 161 27.41 11.04 13.73
CA ALA A 161 26.48 10.15 13.04
C ALA A 161 25.20 10.90 12.63
N VAL A 162 24.62 11.68 13.54
CA VAL A 162 23.44 12.51 13.25
C VAL A 162 23.73 13.51 12.14
N ALA A 163 24.85 14.25 12.21
CA ALA A 163 25.26 15.19 11.17
C ALA A 163 25.41 14.51 9.80
N ARG A 164 26.03 13.33 9.74
CA ARG A 164 26.14 12.54 8.51
C ARG A 164 24.77 12.13 7.95
N THR A 165 23.86 11.68 8.80
CA THR A 165 22.49 11.32 8.37
C THR A 165 21.71 12.53 7.89
N GLN A 166 21.85 13.69 8.54
CA GLN A 166 21.24 14.96 8.11
C GLN A 166 21.75 15.38 6.73
N GLN A 167 23.08 15.35 6.53
CA GLN A 167 23.70 15.67 5.25
C GLN A 167 23.24 14.70 4.14
N GLN A 168 23.13 13.41 4.45
CA GLN A 168 22.64 12.41 3.50
C GLN A 168 21.17 12.66 3.13
N VAL A 169 20.33 13.01 4.10
CA VAL A 169 18.92 13.35 3.84
C VAL A 169 18.82 14.62 2.99
N GLU A 170 19.58 15.66 3.31
CA GLU A 170 19.61 16.90 2.53
C GLU A 170 20.07 16.64 1.09
N GLN A 171 21.12 15.84 0.91
CA GLN A 171 21.59 15.46 -0.42
C GLN A 171 20.53 14.68 -1.19
N ARG A 172 19.87 13.71 -0.57
CA ARG A 172 18.77 12.96 -1.20
C ARG A 172 17.58 13.85 -1.56
N LEU A 173 17.24 14.83 -0.72
CA LEU A 173 16.17 15.80 -1.01
C LEU A 173 16.54 16.72 -2.17
N GLN A 174 17.80 17.14 -2.28
CA GLN A 174 18.28 17.91 -3.41
C GLN A 174 18.28 17.08 -4.70
N ASP A 175 18.68 15.81 -4.63
CA ASP A 175 18.64 14.89 -5.76
C ASP A 175 17.19 14.65 -6.23
N TRP A 176 16.27 14.40 -5.29
CA TRP A 176 14.85 14.27 -5.59
C TRP A 176 14.24 15.55 -6.18
N THR A 177 14.61 16.72 -5.67
CA THR A 177 14.18 18.00 -6.26
C THR A 177 14.62 18.09 -7.72
N ARG A 178 15.89 17.76 -8.01
CA ARG A 178 16.43 17.75 -9.39
C ARG A 178 15.74 16.72 -10.28
N ASP A 179 15.40 15.55 -9.75
CA ASP A 179 14.67 14.52 -10.51
C ASP A 179 13.23 14.93 -10.80
N LEU A 180 12.55 15.56 -9.85
CA LEU A 180 11.21 16.11 -10.05
C LEU A 180 11.20 17.24 -11.09
N GLU A 181 12.19 18.13 -11.07
CA GLU A 181 12.36 19.17 -12.09
C GLU A 181 12.56 18.58 -13.49
N ARG A 182 13.42 17.55 -13.61
CA ARG A 182 13.63 16.83 -14.88
C ARG A 182 12.35 16.15 -15.37
N ALA A 183 11.62 15.50 -14.47
CA ALA A 183 10.36 14.84 -14.81
C ALA A 183 9.29 15.87 -15.25
N ALA A 184 9.19 17.00 -14.54
CA ALA A 184 8.28 18.08 -14.89
C ALA A 184 8.60 18.66 -16.27
N GLU A 185 9.89 18.88 -16.57
CA GLU A 185 10.29 19.40 -17.88
C GLU A 185 10.07 18.38 -18.99
N ALA A 186 10.36 17.10 -18.77
CA ALA A 186 10.07 16.03 -19.72
C ALA A 186 8.55 15.92 -20.02
N ILE A 187 7.70 16.05 -19.00
CA ILE A 187 6.24 16.09 -19.17
C ILE A 187 5.83 17.33 -19.98
N ARG A 188 6.40 18.51 -19.68
CA ARG A 188 6.15 19.74 -20.45
C ARG A 188 6.52 19.56 -21.92
N THR A 189 7.70 19.00 -22.22
CA THR A 189 8.13 18.71 -23.60
C THR A 189 7.14 17.79 -24.31
N ARG A 190 6.75 16.67 -23.67
CA ARG A 190 5.77 15.73 -24.23
C ARG A 190 4.41 16.37 -24.49
N LEU A 191 3.95 17.26 -23.62
CA LEU A 191 2.70 18.01 -23.83
C LEU A 191 2.79 18.95 -25.03
N ILE A 192 3.93 19.61 -25.23
CA ILE A 192 4.17 20.46 -26.40
C ILE A 192 4.16 19.61 -27.68
N GLU A 193 4.88 18.49 -27.69
CA GLU A 193 4.92 17.56 -28.82
C GLU A 193 3.53 16.99 -29.14
N LEU A 194 2.77 16.57 -28.13
CA LEU A 194 1.41 16.09 -28.30
C LEU A 194 0.49 17.17 -28.87
N GLY A 195 0.59 18.40 -28.35
CA GLY A 195 -0.18 19.54 -28.85
C GLY A 195 0.21 19.96 -30.28
N GLN A 196 1.47 19.77 -30.68
CA GLN A 196 1.91 19.96 -32.07
C GLN A 196 1.35 18.84 -32.96
N ARG A 197 1.43 17.58 -32.53
CA ARG A 197 0.89 16.43 -33.27
C ARG A 197 -0.62 16.51 -33.45
N GLN A 198 -1.35 16.94 -32.42
CA GLN A 198 -2.79 17.16 -32.51
C GLN A 198 -3.10 18.26 -33.53
N ARG A 199 -2.41 19.40 -33.50
CA ARG A 199 -2.57 20.48 -34.49
C ARG A 199 -2.27 20.00 -35.91
N GLN A 200 -1.24 19.19 -36.08
CA GLN A 200 -0.89 18.61 -37.38
C GLN A 200 -1.97 17.66 -37.90
N LEU A 201 -2.50 16.77 -37.05
CA LEU A 201 -3.59 15.87 -37.42
C LEU A 201 -4.89 16.65 -37.73
N THR A 202 -5.18 17.72 -36.99
CA THR A 202 -6.32 18.60 -37.29
C THR A 202 -6.15 19.30 -38.63
N ALA A 203 -4.97 19.86 -38.91
CA ALA A 203 -4.69 20.50 -40.19
C ALA A 203 -4.75 19.52 -41.36
N GLU A 204 -4.27 18.29 -41.18
CA GLU A 204 -4.38 17.22 -42.18
C GLU A 204 -5.84 16.82 -42.43
N ALA A 205 -6.65 16.72 -41.37
CA ALA A 205 -8.08 16.44 -41.47
C ALA A 205 -8.83 17.59 -42.16
N GLU A 206 -8.54 18.84 -41.81
CA GLU A 206 -9.10 20.04 -42.46
C GLU A 206 -8.74 20.09 -43.95
N ALA A 207 -7.48 19.77 -44.31
CA ALA A 207 -7.05 19.70 -45.71
C ALA A 207 -7.76 18.58 -46.48
N ARG A 208 -7.95 17.40 -45.87
CA ARG A 208 -8.74 16.30 -46.47
C ARG A 208 -10.20 16.69 -46.67
N LEU A 209 -10.83 17.29 -45.66
CA LEU A 209 -12.21 17.79 -45.76
C LEU A 209 -12.36 18.87 -46.83
N GLY A 210 -11.37 19.76 -46.98
CA GLY A 210 -11.33 20.74 -48.07
C GLY A 210 -11.28 20.06 -49.44
N ALA A 211 -10.38 19.10 -49.62
CA ALA A 211 -10.28 18.35 -50.87
C ALA A 211 -11.54 17.52 -51.20
N ASP A 212 -12.16 16.92 -50.18
CA ASP A 212 -13.42 16.19 -50.33
C ASP A 212 -14.58 17.14 -50.67
N ALA A 213 -14.63 18.33 -50.07
CA ALA A 213 -15.62 19.36 -50.40
C ALA A 213 -15.47 19.86 -51.85
N ASP A 214 -14.24 20.12 -52.30
CA ASP A 214 -13.95 20.52 -53.68
C ASP A 214 -14.38 19.42 -54.67
N ARG A 215 -14.12 18.14 -54.33
CA ARG A 215 -14.56 17.00 -55.16
C ARG A 215 -16.08 16.89 -55.22
N LEU A 216 -16.78 16.99 -54.09
CA LEU A 216 -18.24 16.97 -54.05
C LEU A 216 -18.84 18.14 -54.84
N GLN A 217 -18.21 19.31 -54.79
CA GLN A 217 -18.62 20.45 -55.59
C GLN A 217 -18.44 20.17 -57.09
N ALA A 218 -17.29 19.62 -57.50
CA ALA A 218 -17.05 19.24 -58.89
C ALA A 218 -18.04 18.16 -59.39
N GLU A 219 -18.30 17.13 -58.60
CA GLU A 219 -19.31 16.10 -58.91
C GLU A 219 -20.73 16.70 -59.00
N SER A 220 -21.07 17.64 -58.12
CA SER A 220 -22.35 18.36 -58.15
C SER A 220 -22.49 19.26 -59.38
N GLU A 221 -21.42 19.94 -59.79
CA GLU A 221 -21.35 20.72 -61.03
C GLU A 221 -21.50 19.81 -62.26
N GLU A 222 -20.81 18.68 -62.30
CA GLU A 222 -20.95 17.68 -63.36
C GLU A 222 -22.38 17.10 -63.42
N GLN A 223 -22.99 16.80 -62.26
CA GLN A 223 -24.38 16.36 -62.18
C GLN A 223 -25.36 17.44 -62.69
N ARG A 224 -25.12 18.71 -62.36
CA ARG A 224 -25.92 19.83 -62.89
C ARG A 224 -25.79 19.95 -64.40
N GLU A 225 -24.57 19.84 -64.94
CA GLU A 225 -24.34 19.83 -66.38
C GLU A 225 -25.00 18.64 -67.06
N ALA A 226 -24.90 17.44 -66.47
CA ALA A 226 -25.58 16.25 -66.97
C ALA A 226 -27.11 16.40 -66.95
N LEU A 227 -27.68 16.99 -65.90
CA LEU A 227 -29.12 17.30 -65.84
C LEU A 227 -29.54 18.32 -66.90
N VAL A 228 -28.71 19.35 -67.16
CA VAL A 228 -28.95 20.32 -68.23
C VAL A 228 -28.91 19.64 -69.60
N ARG A 229 -27.93 18.75 -69.85
CA ARG A 229 -27.84 17.95 -71.08
C ARG A 229 -29.07 17.07 -71.25
N LEU A 230 -29.46 16.31 -70.23
CA LEU A 230 -30.65 15.45 -70.26
C LEU A 230 -31.92 16.26 -70.53
N ARG A 231 -32.06 17.44 -69.91
CA ARG A 231 -33.18 18.35 -70.19
C ARG A 231 -33.17 18.83 -71.65
N GLY A 232 -32.01 19.15 -72.20
CA GLY A 232 -31.84 19.51 -73.60
C GLY A 232 -32.21 18.37 -74.56
N GLU A 233 -31.74 17.15 -74.28
CA GLU A 233 -32.07 15.94 -75.03
C GLU A 233 -33.56 15.62 -74.97
N LEU A 234 -34.19 15.72 -73.79
CA LEU A 234 -35.64 15.54 -73.62
C LEU A 234 -36.43 16.60 -74.39
N GLN A 235 -36.00 17.86 -74.35
CA GLN A 235 -36.63 18.92 -75.13
C GLN A 235 -36.51 18.66 -76.63
N GLN A 236 -35.32 18.25 -77.10
CA GLN A 236 -35.11 17.90 -78.50
C GLN A 236 -35.94 16.68 -78.92
N ALA A 237 -36.05 15.65 -78.07
CA ALA A 237 -36.90 14.50 -78.31
C ALA A 237 -38.39 14.88 -78.36
N MET A 238 -38.84 15.79 -77.48
CA MET A 238 -40.20 16.35 -77.52
C MET A 238 -40.43 17.15 -78.80
N GLU A 239 -39.49 18.00 -79.22
CA GLU A 239 -39.58 18.76 -80.47
C GLU A 239 -39.63 17.84 -81.70
N GLN A 240 -38.79 16.79 -81.72
CA GLN A 240 -38.81 15.76 -82.77
C GLN A 240 -40.15 15.00 -82.79
N ALA A 241 -40.67 14.58 -81.63
CA ALA A 241 -41.96 13.92 -81.53
C ALA A 241 -43.11 14.81 -82.02
N VAL A 242 -43.10 16.10 -81.67
CA VAL A 242 -44.06 17.10 -82.18
C VAL A 242 -43.92 17.28 -83.69
N ALA A 243 -42.70 17.32 -84.23
CA ALA A 243 -42.46 17.43 -85.66
C ALA A 243 -42.94 16.20 -86.43
N VAL A 244 -42.71 14.99 -85.90
CA VAL A 244 -43.23 13.74 -86.47
C VAL A 244 -44.76 13.74 -86.46
N ALA A 245 -45.39 14.05 -85.32
CA ALA A 245 -46.85 14.14 -85.23
C ALA A 245 -47.42 15.19 -86.19
N ARG A 246 -46.73 16.33 -86.39
CA ARG A 246 -47.13 17.35 -87.36
C ARG A 246 -47.02 16.85 -88.80
N ASN A 247 -45.94 16.15 -89.15
CA ASN A 247 -45.80 15.53 -90.47
C ASN A 247 -46.86 14.47 -90.72
N GLU A 248 -47.19 13.63 -89.73
CA GLU A 248 -48.29 12.66 -89.82
C GLU A 248 -49.64 13.36 -90.03
N LEU A 249 -49.91 14.46 -89.32
CA LEU A 249 -51.10 15.28 -89.55
C LEU A 249 -51.15 15.88 -90.95
N ASP A 250 -50.01 16.36 -91.49
CA ASP A 250 -49.93 16.91 -92.84
C ASP A 250 -50.14 15.83 -93.91
N VAL A 251 -49.60 14.62 -93.70
CA VAL A 251 -49.86 13.44 -94.54
C VAL A 251 -51.34 13.07 -94.47
N HIS A 252 -51.93 12.97 -93.28
CA HIS A 252 -53.37 12.72 -93.12
C HIS A 252 -54.23 13.80 -93.76
N ALA A 253 -53.81 15.07 -93.70
CA ALA A 253 -54.49 16.17 -94.38
C ALA A 253 -54.35 16.10 -95.92
N ALA A 254 -53.21 15.64 -96.42
CA ALA A 254 -52.99 15.39 -97.85
C ALA A 254 -53.82 14.20 -98.35
N ASP A 255 -53.85 13.10 -97.60
CA ASP A 255 -54.66 11.92 -97.91
C ASP A 255 -56.15 12.25 -97.85
N ARG A 256 -56.60 13.03 -96.85
CA ARG A 256 -57.96 13.57 -96.79
C ARG A 256 -58.28 14.42 -98.02
N ARG A 257 -57.36 15.28 -98.47
CA ARG A 257 -57.53 16.08 -99.71
C ARG A 257 -57.64 15.20 -100.94
N ARG A 258 -56.82 14.15 -101.08
CA ARG A 258 -56.92 13.19 -102.20
C ARG A 258 -58.25 12.44 -102.16
N ALA A 259 -58.67 11.92 -101.00
CA ALA A 259 -59.94 11.24 -100.84
C ALA A 259 -61.15 12.14 -101.17
N LEU A 260 -61.11 13.41 -100.75
CA LEU A 260 -62.12 14.41 -101.12
C LEU A 260 -62.11 14.72 -102.62
N HIS A 261 -60.93 14.78 -103.25
CA HIS A 261 -60.81 15.00 -104.69
C HIS A 261 -61.38 13.81 -105.49
N GLU A 262 -61.05 12.59 -105.08
CA GLU A 262 -61.59 11.35 -105.68
C GLU A 262 -63.12 11.25 -105.50
N LEU A 263 -63.65 11.62 -104.32
CA LEU A 263 -65.09 11.78 -104.10
C LEU A 263 -65.70 12.84 -105.03
N GLY A 264 -65.02 13.98 -105.22
CA GLY A 264 -65.43 15.03 -106.15
C GLY A 264 -65.44 14.56 -107.61
N GLU A 265 -64.44 13.80 -108.04
CA GLU A 265 -64.42 13.20 -109.37
C GLU A 265 -65.53 12.18 -109.55
N ARG A 266 -65.76 11.31 -108.56
CA ARG A 266 -66.87 10.35 -108.56
C ARG A 266 -68.21 11.05 -108.67
N LEU A 267 -68.41 12.14 -107.93
CA LEU A 267 -69.62 12.96 -108.01
C LEU A 267 -69.80 13.57 -109.40
N ARG A 268 -68.75 14.16 -109.99
CA ARG A 268 -68.80 14.68 -111.38
C ARG A 268 -69.07 13.59 -112.41
N ARG A 269 -68.52 12.39 -112.22
CA ARG A 269 -68.77 11.24 -113.11
C ARG A 269 -70.24 10.82 -113.03
N ARG A 270 -70.79 10.73 -111.81
CA ARG A 270 -72.22 10.46 -111.56
C ARG A 270 -73.12 11.55 -112.13
N GLU A 271 -72.72 12.82 -112.00
CA GLU A 271 -73.46 13.96 -112.53
C GLU A 271 -73.52 13.91 -114.08
N ARG A 272 -72.43 13.52 -114.75
CA ARG A 272 -72.42 13.31 -116.21
C ARG A 272 -73.28 12.13 -116.64
N GLU A 273 -73.22 11.00 -115.93
CA GLU A 273 -74.11 9.85 -116.22
C GLU A 273 -75.59 10.22 -116.04
N VAL A 274 -75.92 11.00 -115.00
CA VAL A 274 -77.28 11.51 -114.79
C VAL A 274 -77.68 12.50 -115.88
N ALA A 275 -76.78 13.41 -116.29
CA ALA A 275 -77.03 14.34 -117.39
C ALA A 275 -77.27 13.61 -118.72
N GLU A 276 -76.47 12.59 -119.06
CA GLU A 276 -76.68 11.76 -120.25
C GLU A 276 -77.99 10.96 -120.19
N THR A 277 -78.40 10.52 -119.00
CA THR A 277 -79.69 9.83 -118.80
C THR A 277 -80.86 10.80 -118.96
N ILE A 278 -80.72 12.04 -118.49
CA ILE A 278 -81.68 13.11 -118.72
C ILE A 278 -81.74 13.45 -120.21
N GLU A 279 -80.61 13.60 -120.90
CA GLU A 279 -80.56 13.96 -122.33
C GLU A 279 -81.15 12.84 -123.21
N ARG A 280 -80.89 11.56 -122.90
CA ARG A 280 -81.60 10.43 -123.53
C ARG A 280 -83.10 10.44 -123.21
N GLY A 281 -83.47 10.73 -121.96
CA GLY A 281 -84.86 10.87 -121.54
C GLY A 281 -85.58 12.01 -122.26
N GLU A 282 -84.91 13.14 -122.47
CA GLU A 282 -85.40 14.31 -123.20
C GLU A 282 -85.52 14.00 -124.69
N ALA A 283 -84.55 13.33 -125.31
CA ALA A 283 -84.63 12.90 -126.70
C ALA A 283 -85.77 11.90 -126.96
N GLU A 284 -85.99 10.95 -126.06
CA GLU A 284 -87.11 10.00 -126.12
C GLU A 284 -88.47 10.65 -125.82
N ALA A 285 -88.50 11.68 -124.97
CA ALA A 285 -89.71 12.48 -124.72
C ALA A 285 -90.05 13.35 -125.93
N VAL A 286 -89.07 13.98 -126.57
CA VAL A 286 -89.25 14.78 -127.79
C VAL A 286 -89.71 13.91 -128.96
N GLN A 287 -89.15 12.71 -129.15
CA GLN A 287 -89.64 11.77 -130.16
C GLN A 287 -91.07 11.28 -129.89
N ARG A 288 -91.44 11.02 -128.62
CA ARG A 288 -92.83 10.70 -128.26
C ARG A 288 -93.78 11.87 -128.51
N ILE A 289 -93.37 13.10 -128.21
CA ILE A 289 -94.16 14.31 -128.47
C ILE A 289 -94.37 14.49 -129.98
N GLN A 290 -93.34 14.36 -130.80
CA GLN A 290 -93.44 14.49 -132.27
C GLN A 290 -94.29 13.38 -132.91
N ALA A 291 -94.18 12.14 -132.45
CA ALA A 291 -95.02 11.04 -132.92
C ALA A 291 -96.50 11.21 -132.49
N SER A 292 -96.74 11.71 -131.27
CA SER A 292 -98.10 12.01 -130.79
C SER A 292 -98.71 13.23 -131.48
N LEU A 293 -97.92 14.23 -131.88
CA LEU A 293 -98.40 15.42 -132.60
C LEU A 293 -98.84 15.11 -134.04
N ALA A 294 -98.13 14.23 -134.75
CA ALA A 294 -98.49 13.80 -136.10
C ALA A 294 -99.80 12.98 -136.14
N ASP A 295 -100.07 12.20 -135.08
CA ASP A 295 -101.30 11.41 -134.97
C ASP A 295 -102.50 12.27 -134.51
N VAL A 296 -102.26 13.36 -133.76
CA VAL A 296 -103.27 14.37 -133.40
C VAL A 296 -103.64 15.27 -134.59
N GLN A 297 -102.68 15.67 -135.43
CA GLN A 297 -102.96 16.49 -136.61
C GLN A 297 -103.74 15.74 -137.70
N ARG A 298 -103.53 14.42 -137.83
CA ARG A 298 -104.30 13.58 -138.77
C ARG A 298 -105.74 13.34 -138.29
N ARG A 299 -105.97 13.25 -136.98
CA ARG A 299 -107.31 13.13 -136.38
C ARG A 299 -108.07 14.46 -136.35
N GLN A 300 -107.41 15.61 -136.18
CA GLN A 300 -108.10 16.91 -136.12
C GLN A 300 -108.61 17.43 -137.47
N ILE A 301 -108.03 17.03 -138.61
CA ILE A 301 -108.55 17.38 -139.95
C ILE A 301 -109.83 16.58 -140.28
N GLU A 302 -109.91 15.30 -139.89
CA GLU A 302 -111.12 14.46 -140.08
C GLU A 302 -112.25 14.72 -139.06
N GLN A 303 -111.92 15.37 -137.93
CA GLN A 303 -112.87 15.67 -136.86
C GLN A 303 -113.49 17.07 -137.00
N LEU A 304 -112.83 18.03 -137.67
CA LEU A 304 -113.39 19.34 -138.02
C LEU A 304 -114.48 19.28 -139.12
N GLU A 305 -114.46 18.28 -140.01
CA GLU A 305 -115.57 18.05 -140.96
C GLU A 305 -116.83 17.45 -140.29
N ARG A 306 -116.69 16.78 -139.15
CA ARG A 306 -117.82 16.12 -138.47
C ARG A 306 -118.45 16.95 -137.35
N THR A 307 -117.71 17.87 -136.72
CA THR A 307 -118.24 18.72 -135.63
C THR A 307 -118.90 20.01 -136.11
N VAL A 308 -118.77 20.37 -137.39
CA VAL A 308 -119.67 21.33 -138.08
C VAL A 308 -121.05 20.71 -138.37
N ALA A 309 -121.19 19.38 -138.30
CA ALA A 309 -122.46 18.71 -138.60
C ALA A 309 -123.39 18.47 -137.40
N ARG A 310 -123.01 18.76 -136.14
CA ARG A 310 -123.94 18.43 -135.02
C ARG A 310 -123.72 19.10 -133.64
N ALA A 311 -123.69 20.43 -133.59
CA ALA A 311 -124.14 21.29 -132.47
C ALA A 311 -124.24 20.72 -131.02
N GLY A 312 -123.70 21.47 -130.04
CA GLY A 312 -124.41 21.72 -128.77
C GLY A 312 -123.89 21.09 -127.46
N ALA A 313 -123.32 21.97 -126.62
CA ALA A 313 -123.39 22.08 -125.14
C ALA A 313 -122.45 21.28 -124.19
N GLY A 314 -121.64 22.04 -123.41
CA GLY A 314 -121.54 21.88 -121.94
C GLY A 314 -120.16 21.89 -121.23
N PHE A 315 -119.71 23.07 -120.72
CA PHE A 315 -119.03 23.40 -119.41
C PHE A 315 -117.79 22.63 -118.87
N SER A 316 -117.04 23.06 -117.82
CA SER A 316 -116.15 24.20 -117.46
C SER A 316 -115.30 23.75 -116.24
N ASP A 317 -114.18 24.45 -115.93
CA ASP A 317 -113.58 24.71 -114.57
C ASP A 317 -112.93 23.55 -113.75
N GLU A 318 -112.00 23.70 -112.78
CA GLU A 318 -111.18 24.79 -112.21
C GLU A 318 -110.16 24.18 -111.19
N ALA A 319 -108.91 24.64 -111.29
CA ALA A 319 -107.85 24.97 -110.33
C ALA A 319 -107.81 24.63 -108.80
N THR A 320 -106.56 24.38 -108.33
CA THR A 320 -105.80 25.03 -107.21
C THR A 320 -106.28 24.99 -105.74
N LEU A 321 -105.44 24.49 -104.81
CA LEU A 321 -104.98 25.18 -103.56
C LEU A 321 -104.27 24.27 -102.52
N GLN A 322 -103.21 24.81 -101.90
CA GLN A 322 -102.88 24.81 -100.45
C GLN A 322 -101.40 24.54 -100.11
N PHE A 323 -100.60 25.59 -100.33
CA PHE A 323 -99.19 25.73 -99.94
C PHE A 323 -98.98 26.51 -98.61
N ALA A 324 -100.02 26.77 -97.82
CA ALA A 324 -100.02 27.97 -96.98
C ALA A 324 -99.79 27.80 -95.46
N ASN A 325 -99.43 26.64 -94.90
CA ASN A 325 -99.69 26.43 -93.45
C ASN A 325 -98.55 26.20 -92.44
N LEU A 326 -97.25 26.20 -92.75
CA LEU A 326 -96.27 25.79 -91.71
C LEU A 326 -94.99 26.65 -91.51
N ILE A 327 -95.08 27.97 -91.71
CA ILE A 327 -94.06 28.94 -91.26
C ILE A 327 -94.20 29.30 -89.75
N LYS A 328 -95.23 28.80 -89.05
CA LYS A 328 -95.53 29.16 -87.64
C LYS A 328 -94.60 28.53 -86.59
N ARG A 329 -93.81 27.51 -86.92
CA ARG A 329 -93.04 26.69 -85.95
C ARG A 329 -91.66 27.25 -85.56
N ALA A 330 -91.13 28.25 -86.26
CA ALA A 330 -89.72 28.66 -86.10
C ALA A 330 -89.45 29.66 -84.94
N ARG A 331 -90.46 30.11 -84.19
CA ARG A 331 -90.33 31.30 -83.32
C ARG A 331 -90.35 31.05 -81.80
N GLU A 332 -90.58 29.82 -81.33
CA GLU A 332 -90.77 29.54 -79.88
C GLU A 332 -89.54 28.97 -79.13
N ASP A 333 -88.46 28.56 -79.82
CA ASP A 333 -87.36 27.82 -79.17
C ASP A 333 -86.21 28.67 -78.59
N ALA A 334 -86.14 29.98 -78.88
CA ALA A 334 -84.98 30.82 -78.56
C ALA A 334 -84.97 31.42 -77.13
N ALA A 335 -86.07 31.36 -76.36
CA ALA A 335 -86.18 32.05 -75.07
C ALA A 335 -85.84 31.19 -73.83
N ARG A 336 -85.63 29.87 -73.96
CA ARG A 336 -85.45 28.95 -72.82
C ARG A 336 -84.00 28.56 -72.48
N ARG A 337 -82.98 29.16 -73.12
CA ARG A 337 -81.57 28.74 -72.99
C ARG A 337 -80.64 29.65 -72.17
N LEU A 338 -81.04 30.89 -71.85
CA LEU A 338 -80.22 31.83 -71.06
C LEU A 338 -80.46 31.78 -69.53
N ALA A 339 -81.57 31.17 -69.08
CA ALA A 339 -81.93 31.10 -67.65
C ALA A 339 -81.44 29.83 -66.93
N ARG A 340 -80.80 28.88 -67.64
CA ARG A 340 -80.35 27.59 -67.05
C ARG A 340 -78.84 27.48 -66.83
N GLU A 341 -78.05 28.46 -67.28
CA GLU A 341 -76.58 28.44 -67.17
C GLU A 341 -76.04 29.33 -66.03
N LEU A 342 -76.84 30.28 -65.51
CA LEU A 342 -76.45 31.11 -64.36
C LEU A 342 -76.69 30.45 -62.98
N GLU A 343 -77.59 29.46 -62.90
CA GLU A 343 -77.93 28.78 -61.63
C GLU A 343 -77.03 27.55 -61.33
N ARG A 344 -76.25 27.07 -62.32
CA ARG A 344 -75.33 25.93 -62.17
C ARG A 344 -73.89 26.30 -61.79
N ALA A 345 -73.48 27.56 -61.93
CA ALA A 345 -72.12 28.00 -61.61
C ALA A 345 -71.92 28.42 -60.14
N VAL A 346 -73.01 28.61 -59.37
CA VAL A 346 -72.97 29.14 -57.99
C VAL A 346 -73.22 28.06 -56.93
N ASN A 347 -73.65 26.84 -57.30
CA ASN A 347 -74.04 25.77 -56.35
C ASN A 347 -73.10 24.55 -56.27
N SER A 348 -71.92 24.53 -56.90
CA SER A 348 -70.95 23.42 -56.72
C SER A 348 -69.50 23.83 -56.38
N PHE A 349 -69.19 25.13 -56.35
CA PHE A 349 -67.97 25.64 -55.70
C PHE A 349 -68.02 25.59 -54.16
N ALA A 350 -69.13 25.12 -53.56
CA ALA A 350 -69.33 25.01 -52.12
C ALA A 350 -69.54 23.56 -51.62
N ARG A 351 -69.35 22.52 -52.45
CA ARG A 351 -69.51 21.10 -52.05
C ARG A 351 -68.48 20.12 -52.63
N GLU A 352 -67.28 20.60 -52.98
CA GLU A 352 -66.14 19.71 -53.26
C GLU A 352 -64.81 20.37 -52.86
N ALA A 353 -64.72 20.77 -51.59
CA ALA A 353 -63.49 21.18 -50.91
C ALA A 353 -63.38 20.59 -49.49
N GLU A 354 -64.01 19.43 -49.25
CA GLU A 354 -63.85 18.63 -48.02
C GLU A 354 -63.68 17.15 -48.36
N GLY A 355 -62.58 16.84 -49.05
CA GLY A 355 -62.18 15.47 -49.41
C GLY A 355 -60.72 15.14 -49.10
N VAL A 356 -59.96 16.00 -48.40
CA VAL A 356 -58.51 15.76 -48.14
C VAL A 356 -58.05 16.25 -46.75
N LEU A 357 -58.88 16.08 -45.71
CA LEU A 357 -58.43 16.33 -44.32
C LEU A 357 -58.93 15.29 -43.30
N ALA A 358 -59.37 14.11 -43.75
CA ALA A 358 -59.85 13.04 -42.87
C ALA A 358 -59.04 11.73 -42.92
N GLU A 359 -58.07 11.58 -43.84
CA GLU A 359 -57.29 10.34 -43.98
C GLU A 359 -55.83 10.46 -43.48
N GLN A 360 -55.33 11.67 -43.19
CA GLN A 360 -53.95 11.91 -42.72
C GLN A 360 -53.78 12.18 -41.21
N LEU A 361 -54.85 12.06 -40.41
CA LEU A 361 -54.79 12.17 -38.94
C LEU A 361 -55.12 10.86 -38.18
N ALA A 362 -55.35 9.75 -38.90
CA ALA A 362 -55.44 8.42 -38.29
C ALA A 362 -54.14 7.60 -38.42
N HIS A 363 -53.18 8.03 -39.24
CA HIS A 363 -51.92 7.28 -39.47
C HIS A 363 -50.65 7.94 -38.91
N VAL A 364 -50.78 9.09 -38.23
CA VAL A 364 -49.64 9.78 -37.57
C VAL A 364 -49.67 9.65 -36.03
N GLY A 365 -50.72 9.05 -35.44
CA GLY A 365 -50.79 8.79 -34.00
C GLY A 365 -50.08 7.49 -33.56
N ASP A 366 -50.29 6.39 -34.28
CA ASP A 366 -49.81 5.07 -33.85
C ASP A 366 -48.32 4.81 -34.14
N ALA A 367 -47.76 5.45 -35.17
CA ALA A 367 -46.34 5.32 -35.52
C ALA A 367 -45.42 6.21 -34.65
N GLY A 368 -45.97 7.24 -33.99
CA GLY A 368 -45.25 8.13 -33.08
C GLY A 368 -45.14 7.57 -31.66
N ALA A 369 -46.22 6.96 -31.16
CA ALA A 369 -46.28 6.37 -29.82
C ALA A 369 -45.33 5.15 -29.68
N GLN A 370 -45.34 4.23 -30.66
CA GLN A 370 -44.47 3.04 -30.63
C GLN A 370 -42.97 3.34 -30.80
N ARG A 371 -42.61 4.47 -31.44
CA ARG A 371 -41.21 4.89 -31.63
C ARG A 371 -40.63 5.61 -30.42
N LEU A 372 -41.46 6.33 -29.68
CA LEU A 372 -41.09 6.93 -28.38
C LEU A 372 -41.01 5.85 -27.29
N GLU A 373 -41.91 4.87 -27.27
CA GLU A 373 -41.91 3.79 -26.28
C GLU A 373 -40.72 2.82 -26.48
N ARG A 374 -40.38 2.46 -27.73
CA ARG A 374 -39.13 1.70 -28.01
C ARG A 374 -37.86 2.48 -27.67
N ARG A 375 -37.82 3.80 -27.92
CA ARG A 375 -36.64 4.61 -27.55
C ARG A 375 -36.52 4.78 -26.04
N LEU A 376 -37.63 4.95 -25.32
CA LEU A 376 -37.59 5.04 -23.86
C LEU A 376 -37.21 3.69 -23.22
N ALA A 377 -37.74 2.56 -23.70
CA ALA A 377 -37.35 1.21 -23.24
C ALA A 377 -35.89 0.85 -23.60
N GLN A 378 -35.39 1.33 -24.75
CA GLN A 378 -34.00 1.12 -25.18
C GLN A 378 -33.01 2.02 -24.42
N ILE A 379 -33.42 3.22 -24.02
CA ILE A 379 -32.61 4.14 -23.19
C ILE A 379 -32.60 3.68 -21.72
N THR A 380 -33.73 3.21 -21.18
CA THR A 380 -33.76 2.64 -19.81
C THR A 380 -33.02 1.31 -19.72
N GLY A 381 -33.25 0.38 -20.66
CA GLY A 381 -32.50 -0.88 -20.71
C GLY A 381 -31.01 -0.71 -21.06
N GLY A 382 -30.66 0.36 -21.78
CA GLY A 382 -29.27 0.76 -22.04
C GLY A 382 -28.58 1.35 -20.81
N LEU A 383 -29.26 2.21 -20.05
CA LEU A 383 -28.74 2.77 -18.80
C LEU A 383 -28.64 1.73 -17.68
N GLU A 384 -29.56 0.75 -17.62
CA GLU A 384 -29.48 -0.36 -16.65
C GLU A 384 -28.33 -1.32 -16.98
N ARG A 385 -28.13 -1.67 -18.26
CA ARG A 385 -26.95 -2.45 -18.69
C ARG A 385 -25.65 -1.71 -18.46
N GLN A 386 -25.60 -0.42 -18.74
CA GLN A 386 -24.40 0.38 -18.51
C GLN A 386 -24.12 0.56 -17.01
N ARG A 387 -25.16 0.60 -16.16
CA ARG A 387 -25.04 0.58 -14.69
C ARG A 387 -24.56 -0.77 -14.19
N GLU A 388 -25.09 -1.88 -14.70
CA GLU A 388 -24.66 -3.24 -14.32
C GLU A 388 -23.22 -3.53 -14.76
N GLU A 389 -22.84 -3.15 -15.99
CA GLU A 389 -21.47 -3.27 -16.48
C GLU A 389 -20.51 -2.39 -15.66
N PHE A 390 -20.92 -1.18 -15.29
CA PHE A 390 -20.11 -0.32 -14.43
C PHE A 390 -19.98 -0.89 -13.01
N VAL A 391 -21.06 -1.44 -12.43
CA VAL A 391 -21.02 -2.08 -11.11
C VAL A 391 -20.18 -3.35 -11.14
N GLN A 392 -20.29 -4.19 -12.17
CA GLN A 392 -19.43 -5.37 -12.33
C GLN A 392 -17.97 -4.99 -12.56
N ALA A 393 -17.69 -3.97 -13.38
CA ALA A 393 -16.33 -3.46 -13.58
C ALA A 393 -15.75 -2.91 -12.28
N PHE A 394 -16.56 -2.19 -11.49
CA PHE A 394 -16.14 -1.68 -10.18
C PHE A 394 -15.92 -2.79 -9.17
N GLN A 395 -16.81 -3.80 -9.11
CA GLN A 395 -16.64 -4.99 -8.26
C GLN A 395 -15.40 -5.80 -8.65
N SER A 396 -15.13 -5.96 -9.95
CA SER A 396 -13.92 -6.67 -10.42
C SER A 396 -12.65 -5.93 -10.00
N ARG A 397 -12.62 -4.59 -10.16
CA ARG A 397 -11.49 -3.75 -9.73
C ARG A 397 -11.31 -3.74 -8.22
N LEU A 398 -12.40 -3.80 -7.46
CA LEU A 398 -12.37 -3.82 -6.01
C LEU A 398 -11.87 -5.18 -5.49
N ALA A 399 -12.29 -6.28 -6.13
CA ALA A 399 -11.76 -7.62 -5.85
C ALA A 399 -10.27 -7.74 -6.24
N GLU A 400 -9.86 -7.17 -7.38
CA GLU A 400 -8.47 -7.16 -7.83
C GLU A 400 -7.58 -6.29 -6.91
N ALA A 401 -8.10 -5.16 -6.43
CA ALA A 401 -7.43 -4.33 -5.43
C ALA A 401 -7.35 -5.00 -4.05
N GLU A 402 -8.39 -5.77 -3.66
CA GLU A 402 -8.38 -6.54 -2.41
C GLU A 402 -7.37 -7.68 -2.46
N ASP A 403 -7.26 -8.39 -3.59
CA ASP A 403 -6.24 -9.43 -3.79
C ASP A 403 -4.82 -8.86 -3.85
N ASP A 404 -4.60 -7.69 -4.46
CA ASP A 404 -3.30 -6.99 -4.42
C ASP A 404 -2.94 -6.56 -2.99
N LEU A 405 -3.92 -6.06 -2.22
CA LEU A 405 -3.72 -5.71 -0.81
C LEU A 405 -3.38 -6.95 0.03
N ARG A 406 -4.08 -8.08 -0.17
CA ARG A 406 -3.78 -9.35 0.51
C ARG A 406 -2.38 -9.85 0.17
N ARG A 407 -1.95 -9.75 -1.08
CA ARG A 407 -0.57 -10.09 -1.47
C ARG A 407 0.45 -9.21 -0.76
N ARG A 408 0.28 -7.89 -0.79
CA ARG A 408 1.18 -6.96 -0.10
C ARG A 408 1.24 -7.19 1.41
N LEU A 409 0.10 -7.50 2.03
CA LEU A 409 0.06 -7.86 3.46
C LEU A 409 0.74 -9.20 3.74
N SER A 410 0.61 -10.18 2.84
CA SER A 410 1.33 -11.47 2.98
C SER A 410 2.84 -11.32 2.78
N GLU A 411 3.28 -10.47 1.86
CA GLU A 411 4.69 -10.13 1.65
C GLU A 411 5.27 -9.38 2.86
N LEU A 412 4.56 -8.37 3.37
CA LEU A 412 4.94 -7.67 4.60
C LEU A 412 5.00 -8.59 5.83
N ALA A 413 4.07 -9.54 5.93
CA ALA A 413 4.09 -10.53 7.00
C ALA A 413 5.29 -11.48 6.88
N ALA A 414 5.60 -11.95 5.66
CA ALA A 414 6.77 -12.78 5.38
C ALA A 414 8.08 -12.03 5.64
N ASP A 415 8.16 -10.75 5.26
CA ASP A 415 9.32 -9.88 5.52
C ASP A 415 9.49 -9.64 7.04
N ALA A 416 8.40 -9.39 7.77
CA ALA A 416 8.44 -9.24 9.22
C ALA A 416 8.86 -10.55 9.93
N GLU A 417 8.42 -11.71 9.44
CA GLU A 417 8.88 -13.01 9.94
C GLU A 417 10.36 -13.27 9.62
N ALA A 418 10.84 -12.86 8.45
CA ALA A 418 12.25 -12.95 8.07
C ALA A 418 13.14 -12.04 8.94
N GLU A 419 12.72 -10.79 9.18
CA GLU A 419 13.39 -9.88 10.09
C GLU A 419 13.41 -10.43 11.52
N ARG A 420 12.31 -11.03 11.98
CA ARG A 420 12.22 -11.68 13.29
C ARG A 420 13.17 -12.87 13.41
N ALA A 421 13.28 -13.71 12.38
CA ALA A 421 14.22 -14.83 12.35
C ALA A 421 15.70 -14.34 12.37
N ILE A 422 16.01 -13.25 11.68
CA ILE A 422 17.34 -12.61 11.70
C ILE A 422 17.64 -12.05 13.09
N LEU A 423 16.67 -11.42 13.75
CA LEU A 423 16.83 -10.90 15.11
C LEU A 423 16.99 -12.01 16.13
N GLU A 424 16.24 -13.11 16.03
CA GLU A 424 16.43 -14.30 16.87
C GLU A 424 17.82 -14.93 16.69
N ALA A 425 18.30 -15.06 15.45
CA ALA A 425 19.64 -15.55 15.18
C ALA A 425 20.73 -14.63 15.77
N ARG A 426 20.54 -13.30 15.70
CA ARG A 426 21.46 -12.33 16.33
C ARG A 426 21.41 -12.39 17.86
N LEU A 427 20.23 -12.61 18.45
CA LEU A 427 20.09 -12.79 19.90
C LEU A 427 20.75 -14.09 20.37
N GLN A 428 20.63 -15.18 19.61
CA GLN A 428 21.31 -16.43 19.90
C GLN A 428 22.84 -16.30 19.78
N GLU A 429 23.34 -15.58 18.77
CA GLU A 429 24.76 -15.28 18.63
C GLU A 429 25.29 -14.39 19.78
N LEU A 430 24.51 -13.39 20.21
CA LEU A 430 24.85 -12.57 21.37
C LEU A 430 24.84 -13.38 22.67
N ALA A 431 23.85 -14.26 22.87
CA ALA A 431 23.80 -15.17 24.00
C ALA A 431 25.01 -16.11 24.01
N ARG A 432 25.40 -16.64 22.84
CA ARG A 432 26.59 -17.49 22.69
C ARG A 432 27.88 -16.75 23.03
N ARG A 433 28.03 -15.49 22.58
CA ARG A 433 29.18 -14.64 22.93
C ARG A 433 29.23 -14.29 24.42
N ILE A 434 28.07 -14.14 25.06
CA ILE A 434 27.99 -13.93 26.51
C ILE A 434 28.43 -15.21 27.25
N ASP A 435 28.02 -16.40 26.81
CA ASP A 435 28.48 -17.66 27.40
C ASP A 435 29.98 -17.93 27.15
N GLU A 436 30.49 -17.64 25.94
CA GLU A 436 31.93 -17.74 25.62
C GLU A 436 32.76 -16.77 26.49
N THR A 437 32.26 -15.56 26.74
CA THR A 437 32.94 -14.59 27.63
C THR A 437 32.77 -14.91 29.12
N ALA A 438 31.68 -15.56 29.52
CA ALA A 438 31.48 -16.04 30.89
C ALA A 438 32.37 -17.25 31.21
N THR A 439 32.54 -18.17 30.26
CA THR A 439 33.41 -19.36 30.40
C THR A 439 34.89 -19.01 30.37
N LEU A 440 35.32 -18.01 29.58
CA LEU A 440 36.68 -17.47 29.60
C LEU A 440 37.05 -16.72 30.90
N ARG A 441 36.08 -16.42 31.76
CA ARG A 441 36.30 -15.74 33.05
C ARG A 441 36.33 -16.69 34.25
N ALA A 442 36.10 -18.00 34.02
CA ALA A 442 36.01 -19.04 35.05
C ALA A 442 37.14 -20.07 35.00
N GLY A 443 38.13 -19.90 34.11
CA GLY A 443 39.43 -20.58 34.15
C GLY A 443 40.54 -19.57 34.44
#